data_AF-A0A7R9DL02-F1
#
_entry.id   AF-A0A7R9DL02-F1
#
_cell.length_a   1.000
_cell.length_b   1.000
_cell.length_c   1.000
_cell.angle_alpha   90.00
_cell.angle_beta   90.00
_cell.angle_gamma   90.00
#
_symmetry.space_group_name_H-M   'P 1'
#
loop_
_entity.id
_entity.type
_entity.pdbx_description
1 polymer ?
#
loop_
_entity_poly.entity_id
_entity_poly.type
_entity_poly.pdbx_seq_one_letter_code
_entity_poly.pdbx_strand_id
1 'polypeptide(L)'
;EAGQIQQGARDTKAEAEELRDEASALAGRVAITGNKVKELEEKAAGDKDLTTQAKDKVGQAKSDADEATRQVEKALQEVQEIMKELNDLPNTDNEEALNQLERRLNAAEDELRQANLDQRLQSLREARNLQTQSMKNYDEELKYLRHEVENIEDINESLPEGCWKRMVLEP
;
A
#
# COMPACT_ATOMS: atom_id res chain seq x y z
N GLU A 1 15.83 38.41 58.13
CA GLU A 1 15.90 38.91 56.74
C GLU A 1 17.04 38.28 55.96
N ALA A 2 18.32 38.52 56.28
CA ALA A 2 19.45 37.96 55.51
C ALA A 2 19.47 36.42 55.37
N GLY A 3 19.11 35.66 56.41
CA GLY A 3 19.06 34.19 56.35
C GLY A 3 17.93 33.63 55.49
N GLN A 4 16.78 34.32 55.42
CA GLN A 4 15.67 33.93 54.54
C GLN A 4 16.02 34.21 53.07
N ILE A 5 16.70 35.32 52.80
CA ILE A 5 17.22 35.64 51.47
C ILE A 5 18.24 34.59 51.02
N GLN A 6 19.13 34.16 51.92
CA GLN A 6 20.14 33.14 51.61
C GLN A 6 19.52 31.76 51.34
N GLN A 7 18.44 31.42 52.04
CA GLN A 7 17.70 30.17 51.79
C GLN A 7 16.94 30.23 50.46
N GLY A 8 16.18 31.30 50.22
CA GLY A 8 15.46 31.48 48.96
C GLY A 8 16.39 31.48 47.74
N ALA A 9 17.57 32.09 47.85
CA ALA A 9 18.58 32.05 46.78
C ALA A 9 19.13 30.64 46.51
N ARG A 10 19.20 29.77 47.52
CA ARG A 10 19.61 28.37 47.35
C ARG A 10 18.51 27.55 46.69
N ASP A 11 17.27 27.75 47.10
CA ASP A 11 16.12 27.03 46.57
C ASP A 11 15.89 27.39 45.09
N THR A 12 15.92 28.68 44.74
CA THR A 12 15.85 29.14 43.34
C THR A 12 17.02 28.62 42.50
N LYS A 13 18.22 28.51 43.07
CA LYS A 13 19.37 27.94 42.35
C LYS A 13 19.15 26.45 42.05
N ALA A 14 18.62 25.70 43.01
CA ALA A 14 18.33 24.28 42.83
C ALA A 14 17.26 24.05 41.76
N GLU A 15 16.15 24.81 41.81
CA GLU A 15 15.10 24.76 40.77
C GLU A 15 15.65 25.14 39.39
N ALA A 16 16.53 26.14 39.30
CA ALA A 16 17.14 26.53 38.03
C ALA A 16 18.09 25.46 37.46
N GLU A 17 18.79 24.71 38.32
CA GLU A 17 19.63 23.58 37.90
C GLU A 17 18.77 22.42 37.39
N GLU A 18 17.68 22.08 38.09
CA GLU A 18 16.72 21.06 37.67
C GLU A 18 16.07 21.40 36.32
N LEU A 19 15.56 22.63 36.18
CA LEU A 19 14.93 23.09 34.94
C LEU A 19 15.91 23.08 33.75
N ARG A 20 17.18 23.38 33.98
CA ARG A 20 18.23 23.32 32.96
C ARG A 20 18.50 21.89 32.51
N ASP A 21 18.52 20.95 33.45
CA ASP A 21 18.78 19.54 33.16
C ASP A 21 17.58 18.93 32.40
N GLU A 22 16.35 19.28 32.79
CA GLU A 22 15.13 18.94 32.04
C GLU A 22 15.12 19.53 30.62
N ALA A 23 15.46 20.81 30.47
CA ALA A 23 15.54 21.46 29.16
C ALA A 23 16.61 20.82 28.26
N SER A 24 17.73 20.39 28.84
CA SER A 24 18.80 19.70 28.11
C SER A 24 18.35 18.30 27.66
N ALA A 25 17.66 17.56 28.54
CA ALA A 25 17.07 16.27 28.19
C ALA A 25 15.99 16.40 27.10
N LEU A 26 15.17 17.45 27.18
CA LEU A 26 14.15 17.74 26.18
C LEU A 26 14.76 18.10 24.82
N ALA A 27 15.79 18.95 24.80
CA ALA A 27 16.51 19.28 23.56
C ALA A 27 17.10 18.02 22.89
N GLY A 28 17.62 17.08 23.69
CA GLY A 28 18.08 15.77 23.20
C GLY A 28 16.94 14.95 22.58
N ARG A 29 15.78 14.88 23.24
CA ARG A 29 14.59 14.19 22.71
C ARG A 29 14.11 14.82 21.40
N VAL A 30 14.01 16.15 21.33
CA VAL A 30 13.62 16.87 20.10
C VAL A 30 14.57 16.55 18.95
N ALA A 31 15.88 16.50 19.19
CA ALA A 31 16.85 16.15 18.15
C ALA A 31 16.68 14.69 17.67
N ILE A 32 16.43 13.75 18.58
CA ILE A 32 16.17 12.35 18.23
C ILE A 32 14.87 12.23 17.42
N THR A 33 13.79 12.87 17.88
CA THR A 33 12.50 12.89 17.18
C THR A 33 12.63 13.53 15.80
N GLY A 34 13.37 14.63 15.66
CA GLY A 34 13.61 15.27 14.36
C GLY A 34 14.31 14.36 13.36
N ASN A 35 15.32 13.61 13.80
CA ASN A 35 15.97 12.60 12.95
C ASN A 35 15.00 11.47 12.59
N LYS A 36 14.15 11.04 13.54
CA LYS A 36 13.18 9.98 13.31
C LYS A 36 12.12 10.38 12.30
N VAL A 37 11.61 11.61 12.39
CA VAL A 37 10.65 12.18 11.42
C VAL A 37 11.26 12.16 10.02
N LYS A 38 12.50 12.63 9.86
CA LYS A 38 13.18 12.62 8.56
C LYS A 38 13.33 11.21 7.98
N GLU A 39 13.69 10.24 8.82
CA GLU A 39 13.82 8.84 8.40
C GLU A 39 12.46 8.24 7.98
N LEU A 40 11.37 8.62 8.65
CA LEU A 40 10.00 8.24 8.28
C LEU A 40 9.55 8.93 6.98
N GLU A 41 9.90 10.19 6.75
CA GLU A 41 9.61 10.90 5.50
C GLU A 41 10.28 10.25 4.29
N GLU A 42 11.57 9.87 4.43
CA GLU A 42 12.32 9.17 3.37
C GLU A 42 11.70 7.80 3.07
N LYS A 43 11.28 7.05 4.09
CA LYS A 43 10.55 5.78 3.91
C LYS A 43 9.21 5.99 3.20
N ALA A 44 8.37 6.90 3.70
CA ALA A 44 7.07 7.18 3.10
C ALA A 44 7.17 7.60 1.62
N ALA A 45 8.23 8.32 1.24
CA ALA A 45 8.50 8.64 -0.16
C ALA A 45 8.82 7.39 -1.00
N GLY A 46 9.63 6.47 -0.46
CA GLY A 46 9.93 5.18 -1.09
C GLY A 46 8.69 4.28 -1.23
N ASP A 47 7.88 4.19 -0.17
CA ASP A 47 6.67 3.37 -0.15
C ASP A 47 5.63 3.89 -1.15
N LYS A 48 5.54 5.21 -1.35
CA LYS A 48 4.69 5.82 -2.37
C LYS A 48 5.08 5.40 -3.78
N ASP A 49 6.38 5.33 -4.09
CA ASP A 49 6.86 4.89 -5.40
C ASP A 49 6.54 3.41 -5.63
N LEU A 50 6.86 2.56 -4.64
CA LEU A 50 6.52 1.14 -4.67
C LEU A 50 5.01 0.90 -4.83
N THR A 51 4.18 1.70 -4.15
CA THR A 51 2.72 1.66 -4.27
C THR A 51 2.26 2.01 -5.66
N THR A 52 2.87 3.01 -6.29
CA THR A 52 2.54 3.41 -7.66
C THR A 52 2.88 2.29 -8.64
N GLN A 53 4.09 1.73 -8.54
CA GLN A 53 4.50 0.60 -9.38
C GLN A 53 3.61 -0.64 -9.17
N ALA A 54 3.23 -0.94 -7.93
CA ALA A 54 2.34 -2.05 -7.62
C ALA A 54 0.94 -1.82 -8.22
N LYS A 55 0.42 -0.60 -8.14
CA LYS A 55 -0.88 -0.22 -8.72
C LYS A 55 -0.87 -0.37 -10.25
N ASP A 56 0.20 0.06 -10.91
CA ASP A 56 0.33 -0.05 -12.36
C ASP A 56 0.38 -1.52 -12.81
N LYS A 57 1.19 -2.35 -12.14
CA LYS A 57 1.27 -3.80 -12.40
C LYS A 57 -0.07 -4.50 -12.19
N VAL A 58 -0.80 -4.15 -11.13
CA VAL A 58 -2.15 -4.67 -10.87
C VAL A 58 -3.12 -4.23 -11.96
N GLY A 59 -3.06 -2.97 -12.41
CA GLY A 59 -3.86 -2.47 -13.52
C GLY A 59 -3.63 -3.23 -14.81
N GLN A 60 -2.36 -3.52 -15.12
CA GLN A 60 -1.99 -4.28 -16.30
C GLN A 60 -2.46 -5.74 -16.22
N ALA A 61 -2.24 -6.41 -15.08
CA ALA A 61 -2.73 -7.77 -14.85
C ALA A 61 -4.26 -7.87 -14.95
N LYS A 62 -4.99 -6.84 -14.50
CA LYS A 62 -6.46 -6.78 -14.64
C LYS A 62 -6.87 -6.65 -16.10
N SER A 63 -6.20 -5.79 -16.87
CA SER A 63 -6.49 -5.62 -18.30
C SER A 63 -6.26 -6.92 -19.07
N ASP A 64 -5.15 -7.61 -18.80
CA ASP A 64 -4.81 -8.89 -19.44
C ASP A 64 -5.85 -9.98 -19.10
N ALA A 65 -6.38 -9.96 -17.87
CA ALA A 65 -7.42 -10.87 -17.43
C ALA A 65 -8.77 -10.62 -18.11
N ASP A 66 -9.15 -9.35 -18.23
CA ASP A 66 -10.39 -8.93 -18.88
C ASP A 66 -10.35 -9.31 -20.38
N GLU A 67 -9.20 -9.13 -21.03
CA GLU A 67 -9.01 -9.54 -22.42
C GLU A 67 -9.09 -11.07 -22.58
N ALA A 68 -8.44 -11.83 -21.71
CA ALA A 68 -8.51 -13.28 -21.72
C ALA A 68 -9.94 -13.79 -21.51
N THR A 69 -10.68 -13.19 -20.57
CA THR A 69 -12.08 -13.55 -20.29
C THR A 69 -12.94 -13.35 -21.53
N ARG A 70 -12.79 -12.22 -22.24
CA ARG A 70 -13.50 -11.97 -23.49
C ARG A 70 -13.17 -12.98 -24.59
N GLN A 71 -11.90 -13.38 -24.70
CA GLN A 71 -11.49 -14.42 -25.65
C GLN A 71 -12.15 -15.76 -25.34
N VAL A 72 -12.23 -16.14 -24.06
CA VAL A 72 -12.92 -17.37 -23.62
C VAL A 72 -14.42 -17.30 -23.90
N GLU A 73 -15.06 -16.19 -23.56
CA GLU A 73 -16.50 -16.00 -23.79
C GLU A 73 -16.84 -16.13 -25.28
N LYS A 74 -16.03 -15.50 -26.16
CA LYS A 74 -16.17 -15.62 -27.61
C LYS A 74 -16.01 -17.07 -28.08
N ALA A 75 -14.95 -17.75 -27.66
CA ALA A 75 -14.72 -19.14 -28.07
C ALA A 75 -15.83 -20.08 -27.58
N LEU A 76 -16.33 -19.88 -26.36
CA LEU A 76 -17.44 -20.65 -25.81
C LEU A 76 -18.73 -20.43 -26.60
N GLN A 77 -19.01 -19.19 -27.00
CA GLN A 77 -20.15 -18.87 -27.84
C GLN A 77 -20.03 -19.56 -29.22
N GLU A 78 -18.85 -19.53 -29.84
CA GLU A 78 -18.59 -20.22 -31.12
C GLU A 78 -18.84 -21.74 -31.00
N VAL A 79 -18.38 -22.37 -29.90
CA VAL A 79 -18.64 -23.80 -29.65
C VAL A 79 -20.13 -24.09 -29.46
N GLN A 80 -20.87 -23.21 -28.77
CA GLN A 80 -22.32 -23.38 -28.61
C GLN A 80 -23.07 -23.26 -29.94
N GLU A 81 -22.66 -22.34 -30.81
CA GLU A 81 -23.21 -22.19 -32.16
C GLU A 81 -22.94 -23.45 -33.01
N ILE A 82 -21.71 -23.97 -32.97
CA ILE A 82 -21.32 -25.23 -33.62
C ILE A 82 -22.20 -26.40 -33.12
N MET A 83 -22.40 -26.53 -31.81
CA MET A 83 -23.26 -27.59 -31.25
C MET A 83 -24.71 -27.46 -31.73
N LYS A 84 -25.22 -26.23 -31.83
CA LYS A 84 -26.58 -25.99 -32.32
C LYS A 84 -26.71 -26.36 -33.80
N GLU A 85 -25.78 -25.91 -34.64
CA GLU A 85 -25.74 -26.26 -36.06
C GLU A 85 -25.62 -27.77 -36.27
N LEU A 86 -24.82 -28.46 -35.44
CA LEU A 86 -24.69 -29.92 -35.48
C LEU A 86 -26.00 -30.64 -35.14
N ASN A 87 -26.76 -30.10 -34.19
CA ASN A 87 -28.04 -30.66 -33.75
C ASN A 87 -29.18 -30.38 -34.75
N ASP A 88 -29.09 -29.26 -35.47
CA ASP A 88 -30.04 -28.83 -36.49
C ASP A 88 -29.74 -29.42 -37.89
N LEU A 89 -28.61 -30.13 -38.06
CA LEU A 89 -28.24 -30.78 -39.32
C LEU A 89 -29.24 -31.91 -39.65
N PRO A 90 -29.88 -31.89 -40.83
CA PRO A 90 -30.73 -33.00 -41.25
C PRO A 90 -29.91 -34.30 -41.40
N ASN A 91 -30.49 -35.43 -41.01
CA ASN A 91 -29.91 -36.81 -41.02
C ASN A 91 -29.37 -37.31 -42.38
N THR A 92 -29.32 -36.48 -43.41
CA THR A 92 -28.68 -36.79 -44.70
C THR A 92 -27.22 -36.34 -44.63
N ASP A 93 -26.31 -37.30 -44.82
CA ASP A 93 -24.84 -37.17 -44.84
C ASP A 93 -24.35 -36.00 -45.70
N ASN A 94 -24.37 -34.78 -45.15
CA ASN A 94 -23.78 -33.60 -45.76
C ASN A 94 -22.34 -33.49 -45.26
N GLU A 95 -21.49 -34.37 -45.78
CA GLU A 95 -20.08 -34.51 -45.45
C GLU A 95 -19.31 -33.18 -45.54
N GLU A 96 -19.74 -32.28 -46.43
CA GLU A 96 -19.16 -30.95 -46.59
C GLU A 96 -19.52 -29.99 -45.42
N ALA A 97 -20.73 -30.09 -44.86
CA ALA A 97 -21.14 -29.32 -43.69
C ALA A 97 -20.44 -29.81 -42.42
N LEU A 98 -20.28 -31.12 -42.26
CA LEU A 98 -19.51 -31.74 -41.18
C LEU A 98 -18.03 -31.33 -41.21
N ASN A 99 -17.41 -31.36 -42.40
CA ASN A 99 -16.04 -30.88 -42.59
C ASN A 99 -15.88 -29.38 -42.24
N GLN A 100 -16.92 -28.57 -42.47
CA GLN A 100 -16.89 -27.15 -42.13
C GLN A 100 -17.00 -26.92 -40.62
N LEU A 101 -17.87 -27.68 -39.94
CA LEU A 101 -17.99 -27.68 -38.48
C LEU A 101 -16.70 -28.15 -37.81
N GLU A 102 -16.06 -29.19 -38.33
CA GLU A 102 -14.79 -29.69 -37.79
C GLU A 102 -13.65 -28.67 -37.93
N ARG A 103 -13.59 -27.92 -39.04
CA ARG A 103 -12.62 -26.81 -39.18
C ARG A 103 -12.88 -25.69 -38.18
N ARG A 104 -14.14 -25.32 -37.97
CA ARG A 104 -14.52 -24.27 -37.00
C ARG A 104 -14.23 -24.71 -35.57
N LEU A 105 -14.48 -25.99 -35.26
CA LEU A 105 -14.18 -26.56 -33.94
C LEU A 105 -12.67 -26.58 -33.68
N ASN A 106 -11.87 -27.04 -34.65
CA ASN A 106 -10.42 -27.02 -34.53
C ASN A 106 -9.87 -25.59 -34.36
N ALA A 107 -10.43 -24.61 -35.08
CA ALA A 107 -10.04 -23.21 -34.92
C ALA A 107 -10.39 -22.65 -33.53
N ALA A 108 -11.56 -23.00 -32.99
CA ALA A 108 -11.96 -22.62 -31.63
C ALA A 108 -11.11 -23.31 -30.55
N GLU A 109 -10.76 -24.58 -30.75
CA GLU A 109 -9.83 -25.30 -29.86
C GLU A 109 -8.43 -24.69 -29.89
N ASP A 110 -7.94 -24.30 -31.07
CA ASP A 110 -6.66 -23.63 -31.21
C ASP A 110 -6.68 -22.21 -30.62
N GLU A 111 -7.77 -21.44 -30.77
CA GLU A 111 -7.95 -20.16 -30.06
C GLU A 111 -7.93 -20.37 -28.54
N LEU A 112 -8.61 -21.39 -28.01
CA LEU A 112 -8.61 -21.73 -26.58
C LEU A 112 -7.22 -22.16 -26.08
N ARG A 113 -6.49 -22.97 -26.86
CA ARG A 113 -5.10 -23.37 -26.53
C ARG A 113 -4.15 -22.19 -26.59
N GLN A 114 -4.24 -21.35 -27.62
CA GLN A 114 -3.41 -20.15 -27.76
C GLN A 114 -3.71 -19.11 -26.68
N ALA A 115 -4.95 -19.04 -26.21
CA ALA A 115 -5.33 -18.20 -25.07
C ALA A 115 -4.62 -18.58 -23.77
N ASN A 116 -3.96 -19.76 -23.73
CA ASN A 116 -3.07 -20.22 -22.67
C ASN A 116 -3.68 -20.02 -21.27
N LEU A 117 -4.94 -20.45 -21.16
CA LEU A 117 -5.83 -20.10 -20.07
C LEU A 117 -5.34 -20.58 -18.72
N ASP A 118 -4.74 -21.77 -18.65
CA ASP A 118 -4.19 -22.30 -17.41
C ASP A 118 -3.04 -21.42 -16.89
N GLN A 119 -2.12 -21.03 -17.78
CA GLN A 119 -1.01 -20.15 -17.41
C GLN A 119 -1.52 -18.76 -17.00
N ARG A 120 -2.50 -18.20 -17.72
CA ARG A 120 -3.10 -16.91 -17.37
C ARG A 120 -3.90 -16.96 -16.08
N LEU A 121 -4.66 -18.02 -15.83
CA LEU A 121 -5.40 -18.24 -14.59
C LEU A 121 -4.44 -18.37 -13.40
N GLN A 122 -3.30 -19.02 -13.60
CA GLN A 122 -2.24 -19.10 -12.60
C GLN A 122 -1.62 -17.73 -12.33
N SER A 123 -1.25 -16.96 -13.37
CA SER A 123 -0.77 -15.58 -13.24
C SER A 123 -1.78 -14.68 -12.52
N LEU A 124 -3.07 -14.84 -12.80
CA LEU A 124 -4.14 -14.10 -12.13
C LEU A 124 -4.26 -14.43 -10.65
N ARG A 125 -4.16 -15.71 -10.29
CA ARG A 125 -4.14 -16.15 -8.89
C ARG A 125 -2.93 -15.60 -8.16
N GLU A 126 -1.76 -15.59 -8.80
CA GLU A 126 -0.54 -15.00 -8.25
C GLU A 126 -0.67 -13.49 -8.06
N ALA A 127 -1.16 -12.76 -9.08
CA ALA A 127 -1.42 -11.33 -9.00
C ALA A 127 -2.41 -10.98 -7.89
N ARG A 128 -3.51 -11.74 -7.75
CA ARG A 128 -4.49 -11.58 -6.66
C ARG A 128 -3.84 -11.79 -5.28
N ASN A 129 -3.00 -12.81 -5.14
CA ASN A 129 -2.31 -13.08 -3.88
C ASN A 129 -1.34 -11.95 -3.53
N LEU A 130 -0.56 -11.47 -4.51
CA LEU A 130 0.35 -10.34 -4.36
C LEU A 130 -0.41 -9.09 -3.94
N GLN A 131 -1.53 -8.79 -4.61
CA GLN A 131 -2.38 -7.64 -4.30
C GLN A 131 -2.96 -7.72 -2.89
N THR A 132 -3.40 -8.91 -2.47
CA THR A 132 -3.91 -9.15 -1.11
C THR A 132 -2.83 -8.93 -0.06
N GLN A 133 -1.60 -9.36 -0.33
CA GLN A 133 -0.47 -9.14 0.58
C GLN A 133 -0.10 -7.67 0.66
N SER A 134 0.01 -6.97 -0.48
CA SER A 134 0.29 -5.53 -0.51
C SER A 134 -0.78 -4.74 0.25
N MET A 135 -2.07 -5.06 0.08
CA MET A 135 -3.14 -4.40 0.83
C MET A 135 -2.99 -4.56 2.36
N LYS A 136 -2.60 -5.76 2.83
CA LYS A 136 -2.34 -5.98 4.27
C LYS A 136 -1.16 -5.15 4.76
N ASN A 137 -0.06 -5.15 4.02
CA ASN A 137 1.13 -4.38 4.39
C ASN A 137 0.80 -2.88 4.48
N TYR A 138 0.05 -2.34 3.52
CA TYR A 138 -0.37 -0.93 3.57
C TYR A 138 -1.31 -0.61 4.74
N ASP A 139 -2.19 -1.54 5.12
CA ASP A 139 -3.05 -1.35 6.29
C ASP A 139 -2.25 -1.32 7.60
N GLU A 140 -1.24 -2.19 7.72
CA GLU A 140 -0.32 -2.21 8.86
C GLU A 140 0.53 -0.94 8.93
N GLU A 141 1.05 -0.49 7.79
CA GLU A 141 1.87 0.72 7.69
C GLU A 141 1.05 2.00 7.98
N LEU A 142 -0.19 2.06 7.51
CA LEU A 142 -1.11 3.15 7.86
C LEU A 142 -1.44 3.19 9.35
N LYS A 143 -1.57 2.03 10.01
CA LYS A 143 -1.76 1.98 11.47
C LYS A 143 -0.53 2.48 12.21
N TYR A 144 0.65 2.05 11.78
CA TYR A 144 1.91 2.49 12.36
C TYR A 144 2.09 4.01 12.23
N LEU A 145 1.88 4.56 11.03
CA LEU A 145 2.00 6.00 10.78
C LEU A 145 1.00 6.82 11.61
N ARG A 146 -0.24 6.34 11.80
CA ARG A 146 -1.20 7.02 12.68
C ARG A 146 -0.70 7.11 14.12
N HIS A 147 -0.15 6.02 14.65
CA HIS A 147 0.43 6.03 15.99
C HIS A 147 1.64 6.94 16.13
N GLU A 148 2.50 7.01 15.11
CA GLU A 148 3.63 7.95 15.11
C GLU A 148 3.16 9.41 15.09
N VAL A 149 2.09 9.72 14.33
CA VAL A 149 1.49 11.06 14.32
C VAL A 149 0.91 11.40 15.69
N GLU A 150 0.14 10.50 16.30
CA GLU A 150 -0.40 10.68 17.67
C GLU A 150 0.73 10.94 18.68
N ASN A 151 1.82 10.16 18.62
CA ASN A 151 2.97 10.35 19.49
C ASN A 151 3.66 11.72 19.28
N ILE A 152 3.78 12.19 18.04
CA ILE A 152 4.33 13.52 17.75
C ILE A 152 3.40 14.62 18.27
N GLU A 153 2.08 14.45 18.15
CA GLU A 153 1.09 15.38 18.68
C GLU A 153 1.18 15.46 20.21
N ASP A 154 1.27 14.32 20.90
CA ASP A 154 1.47 14.23 22.36
C ASP A 154 2.77 14.93 22.80
N ILE A 155 3.87 14.73 22.07
CA ILE A 155 5.14 15.43 22.33
C ILE A 155 4.95 16.93 22.17
N ASN A 156 4.29 17.37 21.10
CA ASN A 156 4.09 18.79 20.81
C ASN A 156 3.23 19.47 21.89
N GLU A 157 2.17 18.82 22.35
CA GLU A 157 1.34 19.33 23.46
C GLU A 157 2.10 19.35 24.80
N SER A 158 3.04 18.43 24.98
CA SER A 158 3.91 18.38 26.17
C SER A 158 5.03 19.43 26.13
N LEU A 159 5.26 20.12 25.00
CA LEU A 159 6.27 21.17 24.90
C LEU A 159 5.72 22.49 25.46
N PRO A 160 6.39 23.09 26.45
CA PRO A 160 5.88 24.29 27.10
C PRO A 160 6.03 25.53 26.20
N GLU A 161 4.95 26.31 26.03
CA GLU A 161 4.93 27.47 25.14
C GLU A 161 5.86 28.61 25.62
N GLY A 162 6.73 29.11 24.73
CA GLY A 162 7.59 30.27 24.97
C GLY A 162 9.10 30.01 24.85
N CYS A 163 9.92 31.05 25.05
CA CYS A 163 11.38 30.95 25.10
C CYS A 163 11.85 30.87 26.56
N TRP A 164 12.35 29.69 26.96
CA TRP A 164 12.75 29.40 28.35
C TRP A 164 14.16 29.90 28.71
N LYS A 165 14.82 30.66 27.82
CA LYS A 165 16.02 31.44 28.15
C LYS A 165 15.61 32.87 28.53
N ARG A 166 15.29 33.11 29.80
CA ARG A 166 15.37 34.47 30.37
C ARG A 166 16.58 34.56 31.29
N MET A 167 17.71 35.01 30.74
CA MET A 167 18.75 35.64 31.55
C MET A 167 18.23 37.04 31.91
N VAL A 168 17.53 37.13 33.05
CA VAL A 168 17.29 38.42 33.70
C VAL A 168 18.34 38.52 34.80
N LEU A 169 19.42 39.24 34.51
CA LEU A 169 20.27 39.82 35.53
C LEU A 169 19.62 41.15 35.91
N GLU A 170 19.17 41.27 37.14
CA GLU A 170 18.66 42.52 37.74
C GLU A 170 19.54 42.91 38.94
N PRO A 171 19.53 44.19 39.36
CA PRO A 171 20.24 45.33 38.77
C PRO A 171 21.61 45.61 39.44
#